data_AF-A0A6L7LBG0-F1
#
_entry.id   AF-A0A6L7LBG0-F1
#
_cell.length_a   1.000
_cell.length_b   1.000
_cell.length_c   1.000
_cell.angle_alpha   90.00
_cell.angle_beta   90.00
_cell.angle_gamma   90.00
#
_symmetry.space_group_name_H-M   'P 1'
#
loop_
_entity.id
_entity.type
_entity.pdbx_description
1 polymer ?
#
loop_
_entity_poly.entity_id
_entity_poly.type
_entity_poly.pdbx_seq_one_letter_code
_entity_poly.pdbx_strand_id
1 'polypeptide(L)'
;MRSEPRKSSAAGSLRALHLLTDRIRTRRMAGAARVALVALGLFALLAAMGCYNNNTGETVITQDIHFTLPAFPETGSNKVQVFTEMHYQPSFRSQEGPRLDPPESAVPITGKEYLLRSVEEYQALKSPGGDAKNGAALFAVNCVVCHGDDMGGQGTVMAYGPNMAPADLKGEITAARSDGEIYGIVSFGGNTGFTVRVPKLDDPTYDNDRCVGQAACPMPEFRMLLTEQERWDVVAYLRQQQGR
;
A
#
# COMPACT_ATOMS: atom_id res chain seq x y z
N MET A 1 54.38 -90.50 48.80
CA MET A 1 54.84 -89.14 48.40
C MET A 1 53.96 -88.63 47.26
N ARG A 2 52.97 -87.79 47.56
CA ARG A 2 52.26 -86.94 46.59
C ARG A 2 51.79 -85.70 47.35
N SER A 3 52.32 -84.54 46.98
CA SER A 3 51.87 -83.23 47.46
C SER A 3 51.38 -82.42 46.27
N GLU A 4 50.11 -82.02 46.31
CA GLU A 4 49.49 -81.13 45.32
C GLU A 4 49.94 -79.66 45.51
N PRO A 5 49.98 -78.86 44.43
CA PRO A 5 50.28 -77.43 44.53
C PRO A 5 49.02 -76.59 44.81
N ARG A 6 49.12 -75.64 45.74
CA ARG A 6 48.11 -74.60 46.00
C ARG A 6 48.04 -73.60 44.84
N LYS A 7 46.83 -73.39 44.30
CA LYS A 7 46.52 -72.28 43.39
C LYS A 7 46.39 -70.98 44.18
N SER A 8 47.15 -69.95 43.79
CA SER A 8 47.10 -68.60 44.36
C SER A 8 46.06 -67.72 43.66
N SER A 9 45.39 -66.91 44.45
CA SER A 9 44.23 -66.07 44.13
C SER A 9 44.63 -64.78 43.39
N ALA A 10 44.53 -64.75 42.06
CA ALA A 10 44.68 -63.54 41.25
C ALA A 10 43.33 -62.87 40.88
N ALA A 11 42.19 -63.49 41.21
CA ALA A 11 40.87 -63.05 40.73
C ALA A 11 40.25 -61.88 41.53
N GLY A 12 40.74 -61.57 42.74
CA GLY A 12 40.18 -60.52 43.60
C GLY A 12 40.55 -59.09 43.20
N SER A 13 41.71 -58.88 42.59
CA SER A 13 42.26 -57.54 42.33
C SER A 13 41.64 -56.84 41.11
N LEU A 14 41.33 -57.59 40.05
CA LEU A 14 40.70 -57.06 38.83
C LEU A 14 39.23 -56.64 39.01
N ARG A 15 38.47 -57.35 39.86
CA ARG A 15 37.07 -57.00 40.17
C ARG A 15 36.95 -55.69 40.96
N ALA A 16 37.89 -55.42 41.87
CA ALA A 16 37.90 -54.17 42.64
C ALA A 16 38.18 -52.95 41.74
N LEU A 17 39.12 -53.09 40.80
CA LEU A 17 39.49 -52.01 39.87
C LEU A 17 38.34 -51.67 38.90
N HIS A 18 37.64 -52.68 38.37
CA HIS A 18 36.46 -52.46 37.51
C HIS A 18 35.29 -51.78 38.24
N LEU A 19 35.00 -52.17 39.48
CA LEU A 19 33.94 -51.55 40.28
C LEU A 19 34.26 -50.09 40.66
N LEU A 20 35.54 -49.77 40.88
CA LEU A 20 35.99 -48.40 41.12
C LEU A 20 35.88 -47.53 39.86
N THR A 21 36.26 -48.04 38.68
CA THR A 21 36.11 -47.32 37.41
C THR A 21 34.65 -47.07 37.04
N ASP A 22 33.75 -48.02 37.31
CA ASP A 22 32.30 -47.87 37.04
C ASP A 22 31.64 -46.88 38.02
N ARG A 23 32.02 -46.89 39.30
CA ARG A 23 31.56 -45.88 40.28
C ARG A 23 32.01 -44.47 39.94
N ILE A 24 33.21 -44.30 39.37
CA ILE A 24 33.73 -42.99 38.97
C ILE A 24 33.02 -42.51 37.69
N ARG A 25 32.77 -43.42 36.73
CA ARG A 25 32.04 -43.12 35.50
C ARG A 25 30.59 -42.72 35.76
N THR A 26 29.88 -43.47 36.61
CA THR A 26 28.48 -43.17 36.98
C THR A 26 28.35 -41.88 37.80
N ARG A 27 29.28 -41.57 38.71
CA ARG A 27 29.32 -40.28 39.43
C ARG A 27 29.60 -39.09 38.51
N ARG A 28 30.49 -39.24 37.52
CA ARG A 28 30.76 -38.20 36.51
C ARG A 28 29.56 -37.97 35.59
N MET A 29 28.87 -39.02 35.16
CA MET A 29 27.64 -38.90 34.36
C MET A 29 26.47 -38.28 35.14
N ALA A 30 26.29 -38.64 36.42
CA ALA A 30 25.29 -38.02 37.28
C ALA A 30 25.61 -36.53 37.58
N GLY A 31 26.89 -36.18 37.73
CA GLY A 31 27.34 -34.80 37.84
C GLY A 31 27.10 -33.98 36.57
N ALA A 32 27.44 -34.53 35.40
CA ALA A 32 27.18 -33.90 34.10
C ALA A 32 25.68 -33.72 33.83
N ALA A 33 24.85 -34.70 34.17
CA ALA A 33 23.39 -34.60 34.03
C ALA A 33 22.78 -33.53 34.94
N ARG A 34 23.28 -33.38 36.19
CA ARG A 34 22.85 -32.31 37.10
C ARG A 34 23.28 -30.93 36.60
N VAL A 35 24.50 -30.80 36.08
CA VAL A 35 24.97 -29.55 35.47
C VAL A 35 24.14 -29.17 34.25
N ALA A 36 23.82 -30.15 33.39
CA ALA A 36 22.96 -29.93 32.23
C ALA A 36 21.54 -29.49 32.61
N LEU A 37 20.94 -30.12 33.63
CA LEU A 37 19.62 -29.74 34.13
C LEU A 37 19.60 -28.33 34.74
N VAL A 38 20.67 -27.95 35.47
CA VAL A 38 20.80 -26.59 36.02
C VAL A 38 20.99 -25.56 34.91
N ALA A 39 21.80 -25.87 33.89
CA ALA A 39 21.99 -25.00 32.73
C ALA A 39 20.69 -24.81 31.92
N LEU A 40 19.92 -25.89 31.71
CA LEU A 40 18.60 -25.83 31.09
C LEU A 40 17.60 -25.01 31.92
N GLY A 41 17.62 -25.16 33.25
CA GLY A 41 16.79 -24.37 34.16
C GLY A 41 17.12 -22.88 34.11
N LEU A 42 18.41 -22.52 34.07
CA LEU A 42 18.88 -21.14 33.92
C LEU A 42 18.50 -20.54 32.56
N PHE A 43 18.62 -21.31 31.48
CA PHE A 43 18.24 -20.88 30.14
C PHE A 43 16.72 -20.64 30.03
N ALA A 44 15.91 -21.53 30.61
CA ALA A 44 14.46 -21.35 30.68
C ALA A 44 14.07 -20.13 31.51
N LEU A 45 14.79 -19.83 32.59
CA LEU A 45 14.56 -18.63 33.40
C LEU A 45 14.88 -17.34 32.61
N LEU A 46 16.01 -17.31 31.89
CA LEU A 46 16.40 -16.20 31.02
C LEU A 46 15.40 -15.96 29.89
N ALA A 47 14.89 -17.03 29.27
CA ALA A 47 13.87 -16.95 28.23
C ALA A 47 12.51 -16.44 28.76
N ALA A 48 12.17 -16.76 30.01
CA ALA A 48 10.92 -16.30 30.63
C ALA A 48 10.96 -14.84 31.09
N MET A 49 12.15 -14.25 31.27
CA MET A 49 12.33 -12.84 31.64
C MET A 49 12.37 -11.90 30.42
N GLY A 50 12.53 -12.45 29.21
CA GLY A 50 12.58 -11.66 27.99
C GLY A 50 11.19 -11.23 27.52
N CYS A 51 11.05 -9.96 27.14
CA CYS A 51 9.86 -9.46 26.45
C CYS A 51 10.07 -9.59 24.94
N TYR A 52 9.09 -10.18 24.25
CA TYR A 52 9.08 -10.28 22.80
C TYR A 52 7.84 -9.62 22.21
N ASN A 53 8.04 -8.68 21.28
CA ASN A 53 6.94 -8.04 20.56
C ASN A 53 6.73 -8.70 19.19
N ASN A 54 5.62 -9.43 19.04
CA ASN A 54 5.28 -10.11 17.78
C ASN A 54 5.18 -9.15 16.57
N ASN A 55 4.74 -7.91 16.76
CA ASN A 55 4.52 -6.98 15.66
C ASN A 55 5.81 -6.35 15.13
N THR A 56 6.80 -6.13 16.00
CA THR A 56 8.06 -5.46 15.64
C THR A 56 9.25 -6.41 15.58
N GLY A 57 9.16 -7.59 16.19
CA GLY A 57 10.27 -8.52 16.34
C GLY A 57 11.22 -8.15 17.49
N GLU A 58 10.96 -7.05 18.20
CA GLU A 58 11.85 -6.55 19.25
C GLU A 58 11.88 -7.52 20.45
N THR A 59 13.10 -7.93 20.83
CA THR A 59 13.34 -8.85 21.94
C THR A 59 14.27 -8.19 22.95
N VAL A 60 13.78 -7.98 24.17
CA VAL A 60 14.52 -7.35 25.28
C VAL A 60 14.71 -8.37 26.38
N ILE A 61 15.96 -8.77 26.64
CA ILE A 61 16.28 -9.69 27.75
C ILE A 61 16.72 -8.89 28.98
N THR A 62 17.53 -7.84 28.78
CA THR A 62 17.95 -6.88 29.81
C THR A 62 18.10 -5.49 29.17
N GLN A 63 18.32 -4.44 29.98
CA GLN A 63 18.55 -3.08 29.48
C GLN A 63 19.80 -2.91 28.60
N ASP A 64 20.68 -3.91 28.54
CA ASP A 64 21.89 -3.88 27.70
C ASP A 64 21.86 -4.94 26.58
N ILE A 65 20.87 -5.85 26.58
CA ILE A 65 20.75 -6.95 25.60
C ILE A 65 19.42 -6.83 24.89
N HIS A 66 19.49 -6.20 23.71
CA HIS A 66 18.36 -5.99 22.79
C HIS A 66 18.75 -6.50 21.41
N PHE A 67 17.87 -7.27 20.80
CA PHE A 67 18.03 -7.73 19.42
C PHE A 67 16.66 -7.99 18.80
N THR A 68 16.64 -8.14 17.48
CA THR A 68 15.40 -8.29 16.72
C THR A 68 15.29 -9.71 16.18
N LEU A 69 14.16 -10.34 16.45
CA LEU A 69 13.75 -11.63 15.92
C LEU A 69 12.70 -11.43 14.79
N PRO A 70 12.36 -12.47 14.02
CA PRO A 70 11.40 -12.33 12.94
C PRO A 70 10.02 -11.89 13.43
N ALA A 71 9.52 -10.75 12.94
CA ALA A 71 8.20 -10.25 13.31
C ALA A 71 7.07 -10.88 12.50
N PHE A 72 5.89 -10.90 13.11
CA PHE A 72 4.61 -11.37 12.59
C PHE A 72 3.57 -10.25 12.73
N PRO A 73 3.65 -9.20 11.91
CA PRO A 73 2.79 -8.04 12.03
C PRO A 73 1.34 -8.38 11.64
N GLU A 74 0.39 -7.74 12.33
CA GLU A 74 -1.04 -7.82 12.00
C GLU A 74 -1.39 -7.04 10.72
N THR A 75 -0.57 -6.05 10.34
CA THR A 75 -0.78 -5.15 9.20
C THR A 75 0.46 -5.05 8.30
N GLY A 76 0.26 -4.59 7.07
CA GLY A 76 1.33 -4.41 6.07
C GLY A 76 1.43 -5.54 5.05
N SER A 77 2.45 -5.49 4.20
CA SER A 77 2.54 -6.33 2.99
C SER A 77 3.07 -7.75 3.25
N ASN A 78 3.71 -7.99 4.39
CA ASN A 78 4.44 -9.23 4.69
C ASN A 78 3.89 -9.92 5.94
N LYS A 79 3.61 -11.23 5.85
CA LYS A 79 3.14 -12.06 6.98
C LYS A 79 4.24 -12.42 8.00
N VAL A 80 5.48 -12.51 7.53
CA VAL A 80 6.67 -12.77 8.33
C VAL A 80 7.78 -11.87 7.83
N GLN A 81 8.52 -11.24 8.72
CA GLN A 81 9.67 -10.42 8.35
C GLN A 81 10.88 -10.81 9.16
N VAL A 82 11.94 -11.16 8.47
CA VAL A 82 13.26 -11.37 9.04
C VAL A 82 14.04 -10.07 8.76
N PHE A 83 14.64 -9.46 9.79
CA PHE A 83 15.28 -8.13 9.77
C PHE A 83 14.29 -6.95 9.70
N THR A 84 13.46 -6.81 10.73
CA THR A 84 12.43 -5.74 10.83
C THR A 84 12.95 -4.37 11.27
N GLU A 85 14.24 -4.22 11.56
CA GLU A 85 14.79 -3.01 12.18
C GLU A 85 14.49 -1.76 11.36
N MET A 86 14.58 -1.86 10.03
CA MET A 86 14.35 -0.73 9.12
C MET A 86 13.33 -1.01 8.00
N HIS A 87 12.70 -2.19 7.99
CA HIS A 87 11.70 -2.53 6.97
C HIS A 87 10.41 -1.72 7.12
N TYR A 88 9.92 -1.57 8.36
CA TYR A 88 8.90 -0.60 8.71
C TYR A 88 9.50 0.48 9.60
N GLN A 89 9.17 1.74 9.29
CA GLN A 89 9.69 2.90 10.01
C GLN A 89 8.60 3.46 10.92
N PRO A 90 8.97 4.11 12.04
CA PRO A 90 8.01 4.90 12.82
C PRO A 90 7.38 6.06 12.03
N SER A 91 7.99 6.45 10.90
CA SER A 91 7.47 7.45 9.98
C SER A 91 6.54 6.83 8.93
N PHE A 92 5.38 7.44 8.71
CA PHE A 92 4.43 7.04 7.68
C PHE A 92 4.89 7.50 6.28
N ARG A 93 4.81 6.59 5.30
CA ARG A 93 4.92 6.95 3.88
C ARG A 93 3.63 7.58 3.38
N SER A 94 3.69 8.25 2.21
CA SER A 94 2.57 9.01 1.65
C SER A 94 1.28 8.19 1.41
N GLN A 95 1.39 6.88 1.19
CA GLN A 95 0.25 5.97 0.99
C GLN A 95 0.13 4.92 2.11
N GLU A 96 0.84 5.12 3.23
CA GLU A 96 0.73 4.27 4.41
C GLU A 96 -0.42 4.77 5.28
N GLY A 97 -1.34 3.88 5.68
CA GLY A 97 -2.40 4.26 6.62
C GLY A 97 -1.83 4.46 8.03
N PRO A 98 -2.49 5.20 8.94
CA PRO A 98 -3.68 6.04 8.80
C PRO A 98 -3.31 7.46 8.33
N ARG A 99 -3.78 7.85 7.14
CA ARG A 99 -3.58 9.20 6.60
C ARG A 99 -4.70 10.12 7.09
N LEU A 100 -4.33 11.20 7.76
CA LEU A 100 -5.27 12.28 8.08
C LEU A 100 -5.49 13.13 6.82
N ASP A 101 -6.75 13.31 6.45
CA ASP A 101 -7.12 14.26 5.41
C ASP A 101 -7.00 15.69 5.91
N PRO A 102 -6.59 16.64 5.04
CA PRO A 102 -6.66 18.05 5.38
C PRO A 102 -8.13 18.46 5.61
N PRO A 103 -8.39 19.46 6.47
CA PRO A 103 -9.74 19.99 6.61
C PRO A 103 -10.20 20.59 5.27
N GLU A 104 -11.47 20.42 4.91
CA GLU A 104 -12.02 20.77 3.60
C GLU A 104 -11.85 22.26 3.24
N SER A 105 -11.88 23.13 4.24
CA SER A 105 -11.69 24.59 4.10
C SER A 105 -10.23 25.03 4.03
N ALA A 106 -9.26 24.12 4.13
CA ALA A 106 -7.84 24.46 4.01
C ALA A 106 -7.49 24.95 2.60
N VAL A 107 -6.70 26.02 2.54
CA VAL A 107 -6.15 26.55 1.29
C VAL A 107 -4.63 26.37 1.31
N PRO A 108 -4.04 25.63 0.36
CA PRO A 108 -2.59 25.43 0.30
C PRO A 108 -1.87 26.73 -0.10
N ILE A 109 -0.66 26.93 0.42
CA ILE A 109 0.18 28.11 0.10
C ILE A 109 0.63 28.15 -1.37
N THR A 110 0.65 27.00 -2.04
CA THR A 110 0.95 26.88 -3.47
C THR A 110 -0.19 27.40 -4.36
N GLY A 111 -1.32 27.78 -3.77
CA GLY A 111 -2.54 28.12 -4.47
C GLY A 111 -3.44 26.91 -4.69
N LYS A 112 -4.75 27.17 -4.67
CA LYS A 112 -5.79 26.23 -5.10
C LYS A 112 -6.34 26.76 -6.43
N GLU A 113 -6.65 25.86 -7.35
CA GLU A 113 -7.38 26.23 -8.57
C GLU A 113 -8.66 27.00 -8.20
N TYR A 114 -8.91 28.10 -8.92
CA TYR A 114 -10.15 28.85 -8.79
C TYR A 114 -11.24 28.18 -9.64
N LEU A 115 -12.23 27.58 -8.99
CA LEU A 115 -13.35 26.96 -9.67
C LEU A 115 -14.41 28.03 -9.98
N LEU A 116 -14.86 28.07 -11.24
CA LEU A 116 -16.02 28.87 -11.63
C LEU A 116 -17.30 28.25 -11.06
N ARG A 117 -18.29 29.10 -10.77
CA ARG A 117 -19.49 28.76 -9.99
C ARG A 117 -20.73 28.54 -10.86
N SER A 118 -20.65 28.81 -12.16
CA SER A 118 -21.77 28.55 -13.06
C SER A 118 -21.35 27.93 -14.39
N VAL A 119 -22.29 27.25 -15.04
CA VAL A 119 -22.07 26.66 -16.37
C VAL A 119 -21.81 27.76 -17.40
N GLU A 120 -22.50 28.89 -17.27
CA GLU A 120 -22.37 30.05 -18.15
C GLU A 120 -20.97 30.68 -18.04
N GLU A 121 -20.39 30.73 -16.84
CA GLU A 121 -19.01 31.19 -16.66
C GLU A 121 -18.01 30.29 -17.40
N TYR A 122 -18.17 28.96 -17.35
CA TYR A 122 -17.37 28.04 -18.14
C TYR A 122 -17.62 28.18 -19.64
N GLN A 123 -18.85 28.43 -20.07
CA GLN A 123 -19.16 28.65 -21.49
C GLN A 123 -18.50 29.92 -22.05
N ALA A 124 -18.35 30.94 -21.21
CA ALA A 124 -17.66 32.18 -21.55
C ALA A 124 -16.12 32.08 -21.39
N LEU A 125 -15.62 31.03 -20.72
CA LEU A 125 -14.20 30.84 -20.45
C LEU A 125 -13.45 30.55 -21.75
N LYS A 126 -12.47 31.41 -22.04
CA LYS A 126 -11.57 31.26 -23.18
C LYS A 126 -10.39 30.38 -22.79
N SER A 127 -10.00 29.49 -23.68
CA SER A 127 -8.79 28.70 -23.48
C SER A 127 -7.57 29.62 -23.39
N PRO A 128 -6.69 29.44 -22.38
CA PRO A 128 -5.39 30.10 -22.33
C PRO A 128 -4.38 29.53 -23.34
N GLY A 129 -4.79 28.52 -24.12
CA GLY A 129 -3.91 27.70 -24.96
C GLY A 129 -3.53 26.38 -24.27
N GLY A 130 -3.05 25.43 -25.07
CA GLY A 130 -2.59 24.13 -24.59
C GLY A 130 -1.70 23.42 -25.59
N ASP A 131 -0.90 22.47 -25.10
CA ASP A 131 -0.05 21.61 -25.94
C ASP A 131 -0.82 20.35 -26.36
N ALA A 132 -1.28 20.34 -27.61
CA ALA A 132 -1.99 19.20 -28.17
C ALA A 132 -1.17 17.89 -28.18
N LYS A 133 0.17 17.94 -28.18
CA LYS A 133 1.00 16.73 -28.09
C LYS A 133 0.94 16.13 -26.70
N ASN A 134 1.03 16.96 -25.66
CA ASN A 134 0.83 16.52 -24.29
C ASN A 134 -0.61 16.02 -24.09
N GLY A 135 -1.59 16.75 -24.61
CA GLY A 135 -3.00 16.36 -24.61
C GLY A 135 -3.25 14.99 -25.25
N ALA A 136 -2.56 14.68 -26.35
CA ALA A 136 -2.63 13.36 -26.99
C ALA A 136 -2.13 12.24 -26.07
N ALA A 137 -1.01 12.46 -25.38
CA ALA A 137 -0.46 11.49 -24.42
C ALA A 137 -1.40 11.28 -23.24
N LEU A 138 -1.94 12.37 -22.68
CA LEU A 138 -2.91 12.32 -21.59
C LEU A 138 -4.20 11.62 -22.00
N PHE A 139 -4.72 11.91 -23.20
CA PHE A 139 -5.91 11.28 -23.74
C PHE A 139 -5.72 9.76 -23.91
N ALA A 140 -4.57 9.34 -24.41
CA ALA A 140 -4.23 7.93 -24.59
C ALA A 140 -4.26 7.14 -23.27
N VAL A 141 -3.81 7.75 -22.17
CA VAL A 141 -3.77 7.11 -20.85
C VAL A 141 -5.13 7.14 -20.15
N ASN A 142 -5.84 8.27 -20.24
CA ASN A 142 -6.98 8.55 -19.36
C ASN A 142 -8.35 8.44 -20.03
N CYS A 143 -8.44 8.62 -21.35
CA CYS A 143 -9.70 8.82 -22.06
C CYS A 143 -10.04 7.69 -23.04
N VAL A 144 -9.04 7.10 -23.70
CA VAL A 144 -9.23 6.06 -24.74
C VAL A 144 -9.99 4.83 -24.23
N VAL A 145 -9.80 4.45 -22.97
CA VAL A 145 -10.48 3.30 -22.36
C VAL A 145 -12.01 3.39 -22.47
N CYS A 146 -12.57 4.61 -22.45
CA CYS A 146 -13.99 4.88 -22.60
C CYS A 146 -14.33 5.44 -23.99
N HIS A 147 -13.60 6.45 -24.46
CA HIS A 147 -13.92 7.19 -25.67
C HIS A 147 -13.41 6.54 -26.96
N GLY A 148 -12.52 5.55 -26.87
CA GLY A 148 -11.86 4.95 -28.01
C GLY A 148 -10.73 5.82 -28.55
N ASP A 149 -9.85 5.18 -29.31
CA ASP A 149 -8.75 5.79 -30.07
C ASP A 149 -9.27 6.61 -31.26
N ASP A 150 -10.42 6.25 -31.81
CA ASP A 150 -11.15 7.01 -32.82
C ASP A 150 -11.93 8.20 -32.24
N MET A 151 -12.08 8.25 -30.91
CA MET A 151 -12.89 9.21 -30.14
C MET A 151 -14.41 9.09 -30.36
N GLY A 152 -14.89 7.96 -30.89
CA GLY A 152 -16.31 7.73 -31.21
C GLY A 152 -17.17 7.27 -30.03
N GLY A 153 -16.61 7.13 -28.84
CA GLY A 153 -17.33 6.63 -27.65
C GLY A 153 -17.37 5.10 -27.55
N GLN A 154 -16.54 4.39 -28.33
CA GLN A 154 -16.50 2.93 -28.41
C GLN A 154 -15.24 2.32 -27.78
N GLY A 155 -14.80 2.89 -26.65
CA GLY A 155 -13.62 2.39 -25.93
C GLY A 155 -13.79 0.96 -25.42
N THR A 156 -12.68 0.31 -25.07
CA THR A 156 -12.65 -1.10 -24.65
C THR A 156 -13.53 -1.40 -23.44
N VAL A 157 -13.78 -0.40 -22.58
CA VAL A 157 -14.66 -0.58 -21.40
C VAL A 157 -16.12 -0.84 -21.79
N MET A 158 -16.54 -0.47 -23.01
CA MET A 158 -17.91 -0.66 -23.48
C MET A 158 -18.31 -2.14 -23.55
N ALA A 159 -17.34 -3.04 -23.70
CA ALA A 159 -17.55 -4.48 -23.64
C ALA A 159 -18.11 -4.97 -22.28
N TYR A 160 -17.94 -4.18 -21.21
CA TYR A 160 -18.44 -4.48 -19.87
C TYR A 160 -19.79 -3.81 -19.56
N GLY A 161 -20.42 -3.17 -20.55
CA GLY A 161 -21.77 -2.63 -20.44
C GLY A 161 -21.93 -1.51 -19.41
N PRO A 162 -21.17 -0.40 -19.51
CA PRO A 162 -21.43 0.75 -18.65
C PRO A 162 -22.86 1.27 -18.88
N ASN A 163 -23.50 1.76 -17.81
CA ASN A 163 -24.89 2.22 -17.82
C ASN A 163 -25.18 3.37 -18.81
N MET A 164 -24.14 4.01 -19.34
CA MET A 164 -24.23 5.10 -20.30
C MET A 164 -23.01 5.11 -21.21
N ALA A 165 -23.25 5.13 -22.53
CA ALA A 165 -22.20 5.23 -23.51
C ALA A 165 -21.59 6.64 -23.51
N PRO A 166 -20.26 6.78 -23.59
CA PRO A 166 -19.61 8.05 -23.82
C PRO A 166 -20.08 8.69 -25.14
N ALA A 167 -20.08 10.02 -25.19
CA ALA A 167 -20.41 10.74 -26.42
C ALA A 167 -19.30 10.58 -27.47
N ASP A 168 -19.69 10.66 -28.75
CA ASP A 168 -18.77 10.89 -29.84
C ASP A 168 -18.17 12.29 -29.69
N LEU A 169 -16.85 12.34 -29.51
CA LEU A 169 -16.15 13.59 -29.28
C LEU A 169 -15.89 14.36 -30.57
N LYS A 170 -15.98 13.73 -31.74
CA LYS A 170 -15.87 14.37 -33.05
C LYS A 170 -17.24 14.79 -33.62
N GLY A 171 -18.32 14.27 -33.03
CA GLY A 171 -19.68 14.61 -33.41
C GLY A 171 -20.02 16.10 -33.24
N GLU A 172 -21.01 16.56 -34.01
CA GLU A 172 -21.43 17.97 -34.09
C GLU A 172 -21.74 18.58 -32.72
N ILE A 173 -22.44 17.84 -31.85
CA ILE A 173 -22.84 18.31 -30.52
C ILE A 173 -21.61 18.64 -29.66
N THR A 174 -20.61 17.77 -29.64
CA THR A 174 -19.37 18.00 -28.87
C THR A 174 -18.52 19.08 -29.51
N ALA A 175 -18.43 19.08 -30.84
CA ALA A 175 -17.71 20.11 -31.58
C ALA A 175 -18.31 21.51 -31.39
N ALA A 176 -19.64 21.63 -31.23
CA ALA A 176 -20.34 22.90 -31.04
C ALA A 176 -20.14 23.53 -29.65
N ARG A 177 -19.74 22.76 -28.64
CA ARG A 177 -19.46 23.28 -27.29
C ARG A 177 -18.30 24.26 -27.31
N SER A 178 -18.28 25.19 -26.36
CA SER A 178 -17.12 26.09 -26.15
C SER A 178 -15.95 25.32 -25.52
N ASP A 179 -14.73 25.88 -25.63
CA ASP A 179 -13.53 25.25 -25.04
C ASP A 179 -13.61 25.16 -23.52
N GLY A 180 -14.10 26.22 -22.87
CA GLY A 180 -14.31 26.24 -21.42
C GLY A 180 -15.40 25.28 -20.94
N GLU A 181 -16.41 25.02 -21.76
CA GLU A 181 -17.41 24.00 -21.46
C GLU A 181 -16.81 22.58 -21.51
N ILE A 182 -15.99 22.28 -22.53
CA ILE A 182 -15.26 21.00 -22.58
C ILE A 182 -14.30 20.87 -21.39
N TYR A 183 -13.59 21.94 -21.04
CA TYR A 183 -12.73 21.99 -19.86
C TYR A 183 -13.51 21.66 -18.57
N GLY A 184 -14.70 22.25 -18.40
CA GLY A 184 -15.59 21.96 -17.28
C GLY A 184 -16.06 20.49 -17.25
N ILE A 185 -16.47 19.94 -18.40
CA ILE A 185 -16.89 18.54 -18.54
C ILE A 185 -15.79 17.57 -18.10
N VAL A 186 -14.55 17.80 -18.53
CA VAL A 186 -13.39 16.99 -18.12
C VAL A 186 -13.13 17.14 -16.61
N SER A 187 -13.26 18.36 -16.09
CA SER A 187 -12.96 18.67 -14.70
C SER A 187 -13.95 18.04 -13.71
N PHE A 188 -15.25 17.96 -14.06
CA PHE A 188 -16.32 17.60 -13.11
C PHE A 188 -16.99 16.25 -13.35
N GLY A 189 -16.50 15.43 -14.28
CA GLY A 189 -17.00 14.06 -14.47
C GLY A 189 -18.11 13.95 -15.51
N GLY A 190 -17.83 14.44 -16.71
CA GLY A 190 -18.76 14.37 -17.84
C GLY A 190 -19.84 15.44 -17.78
N ASN A 191 -20.72 15.44 -18.79
CA ASN A 191 -21.75 16.46 -18.91
C ASN A 191 -22.71 16.47 -17.72
N THR A 192 -23.09 15.30 -17.20
CA THR A 192 -23.98 15.19 -16.04
C THR A 192 -23.29 15.69 -14.77
N GLY A 193 -22.04 15.31 -14.53
CA GLY A 193 -21.28 15.80 -13.37
C GLY A 193 -21.10 17.32 -13.43
N PHE A 194 -20.75 17.83 -14.61
CA PHE A 194 -20.58 19.27 -14.86
C PHE A 194 -21.85 20.08 -14.59
N THR A 195 -23.01 19.69 -15.13
CA THR A 195 -24.25 20.48 -14.97
C THR A 195 -24.86 20.33 -13.58
N VAL A 196 -24.62 19.22 -12.88
CA VAL A 196 -25.18 18.98 -11.54
C VAL A 196 -24.30 19.57 -10.44
N ARG A 197 -22.97 19.50 -10.56
CA ARG A 197 -22.03 19.89 -9.49
C ARG A 197 -21.65 21.36 -9.53
N VAL A 198 -21.38 21.93 -10.70
CA VAL A 198 -20.90 23.32 -10.82
C VAL A 198 -21.83 24.32 -10.10
N PRO A 199 -23.17 24.27 -10.28
CA PRO A 199 -24.08 25.19 -9.60
C PRO A 199 -24.19 25.00 -8.08
N LYS A 200 -23.59 23.95 -7.53
CA LYS A 200 -23.70 23.56 -6.11
C LYS A 200 -22.35 23.51 -5.40
N LEU A 201 -21.28 24.00 -6.04
CA LEU A 201 -19.93 23.99 -5.47
C LEU A 201 -19.82 24.80 -4.16
N ASP A 202 -20.72 25.74 -3.93
CA ASP A 202 -20.78 26.60 -2.75
C ASP A 202 -21.81 26.15 -1.71
N ASP A 203 -22.59 25.10 -1.99
CA ASP A 203 -23.58 24.56 -1.06
C ASP A 203 -22.91 23.58 -0.08
N PRO A 204 -22.69 23.97 1.19
CA PRO A 204 -22.06 23.10 2.19
C PRO A 204 -22.94 21.91 2.59
N THR A 205 -24.21 21.90 2.18
CA THR A 205 -25.13 20.78 2.38
C THR A 205 -25.15 19.82 1.20
N TYR A 206 -24.57 20.21 0.07
CA TYR A 206 -24.46 19.38 -1.10
C TYR A 206 -23.25 18.47 -0.98
N ASP A 207 -23.53 17.18 -0.84
CA ASP A 207 -22.54 16.12 -0.93
C ASP A 207 -21.95 16.08 -2.35
N ASN A 208 -20.80 16.72 -2.53
CA ASN A 208 -20.05 16.75 -3.78
C ASN A 208 -19.57 15.33 -4.19
N ASP A 209 -19.53 14.37 -3.26
CA ASP A 209 -19.17 12.98 -3.54
C ASP A 209 -20.35 12.17 -4.07
N ARG A 210 -21.56 12.73 -4.06
CA ARG A 210 -22.78 12.09 -4.60
C ARG A 210 -22.69 11.80 -6.10
N CYS A 211 -21.69 12.29 -6.82
CA CYS A 211 -21.48 11.90 -8.22
C CYS A 211 -20.37 10.84 -8.38
N VAL A 212 -19.51 10.64 -7.38
CA VAL A 212 -18.34 9.76 -7.48
C VAL A 212 -18.80 8.30 -7.38
N GLY A 213 -18.62 7.52 -8.46
CA GLY A 213 -18.97 6.10 -8.49
C GLY A 213 -20.47 5.79 -8.59
N GLN A 214 -21.32 6.80 -8.81
CA GLN A 214 -22.76 6.60 -9.00
C GLN A 214 -23.10 6.40 -10.49
N ALA A 215 -24.12 5.57 -10.76
CA ALA A 215 -24.60 5.31 -12.12
C ALA A 215 -25.04 6.57 -12.88
N ALA A 216 -25.38 7.66 -12.16
CA ALA A 216 -25.77 8.94 -12.74
C ALA A 216 -24.60 9.75 -13.32
N CYS A 217 -23.34 9.46 -12.93
CA CYS A 217 -22.15 10.17 -13.36
C CYS A 217 -21.06 9.16 -13.77
N PRO A 218 -21.17 8.60 -14.99
CA PRO A 218 -20.34 7.49 -15.45
C PRO A 218 -18.89 7.91 -15.76
N MET A 219 -18.64 9.19 -15.99
CA MET A 219 -17.30 9.73 -16.26
C MET A 219 -16.69 10.26 -14.95
N PRO A 220 -15.46 9.86 -14.59
CA PRO A 220 -14.80 10.34 -13.37
C PRO A 220 -14.33 11.79 -13.51
N GLU A 221 -14.16 12.47 -12.38
CA GLU A 221 -13.58 13.82 -12.36
C GLU A 221 -12.07 13.77 -12.59
N PHE A 222 -11.57 14.49 -13.60
CA PHE A 222 -10.14 14.52 -13.90
C PHE A 222 -9.41 15.66 -13.21
N ARG A 223 -10.11 16.60 -12.55
CA ARG A 223 -9.46 17.69 -11.81
C ARG A 223 -8.61 17.23 -10.62
N MET A 224 -8.90 16.03 -10.10
CA MET A 224 -8.17 15.42 -8.99
C MET A 224 -6.91 14.67 -9.47
N LEU A 225 -6.79 14.42 -10.78
CA LEU A 225 -5.70 13.64 -11.38
C LEU A 225 -4.80 14.50 -12.27
N LEU A 226 -5.39 15.41 -13.04
CA LEU A 226 -4.72 16.28 -14.02
C LEU A 226 -4.67 17.70 -13.46
N THR A 227 -3.59 18.42 -13.74
CA THR A 227 -3.47 19.86 -13.50
C THR A 227 -4.40 20.67 -14.42
N GLU A 228 -4.65 21.93 -14.10
CA GLU A 228 -5.44 22.85 -14.96
C GLU A 228 -4.85 22.92 -16.38
N GLN A 229 -3.52 23.06 -16.50
CA GLN A 229 -2.85 23.12 -17.80
C GLN A 229 -3.01 21.82 -18.59
N GLU A 230 -2.84 20.65 -17.94
CA GLU A 230 -3.01 19.36 -18.60
C GLU A 230 -4.44 19.13 -19.11
N ARG A 231 -5.45 19.65 -18.39
CA ARG A 231 -6.83 19.61 -18.90
C ARG A 231 -7.02 20.52 -20.11
N TRP A 232 -6.39 21.69 -20.15
CA TRP A 232 -6.37 22.53 -21.35
C TRP A 232 -5.62 21.89 -22.52
N ASP A 233 -4.55 21.15 -22.26
CA ASP A 233 -3.81 20.40 -23.27
C ASP A 233 -4.71 19.31 -23.90
N VAL A 234 -5.52 18.62 -23.09
CA VAL A 234 -6.53 17.66 -23.58
C VAL A 234 -7.59 18.35 -24.44
N VAL A 235 -8.07 19.54 -24.04
CA VAL A 235 -9.00 20.34 -24.86
C VAL A 235 -8.35 20.71 -26.19
N ALA A 236 -7.10 21.16 -26.19
CA ALA A 236 -6.36 21.52 -27.40
C ALA A 236 -6.19 20.31 -28.35
N TYR A 237 -5.87 19.14 -27.80
CA TYR A 237 -5.82 17.91 -28.58
C TYR A 237 -7.17 17.54 -29.20
N LEU A 238 -8.26 17.65 -28.43
CA LEU A 238 -9.59 17.39 -28.96
C LEU A 238 -9.96 18.35 -30.10
N ARG A 239 -9.64 19.64 -29.96
CA ARG A 239 -9.88 20.63 -31.04
C ARG A 239 -9.07 20.33 -32.29
N GLN A 240 -7.82 19.93 -32.13
CA GLN A 240 -7.00 19.46 -33.25
C GLN A 240 -7.66 18.29 -34.00
N GLN A 241 -8.26 17.33 -33.29
CA GLN A 241 -8.96 16.20 -33.90
C GLN A 241 -10.29 16.59 -34.56
N GLN A 242 -10.91 17.69 -34.13
CA GLN A 242 -12.10 18.27 -34.74
C GLN A 242 -11.76 19.25 -35.89
N GLY A 243 -10.48 19.51 -36.17
CA GLY A 243 -10.04 20.46 -37.19
C GLY A 243 -10.28 21.93 -36.82
N ARG A 244 -10.26 22.26 -35.53
CA ARG A 244 -10.52 23.59 -34.97
C ARG A 244 -9.33 24.13 -34.20
#